data_AF-A0A7G2LWR8-F1
#
_entry.id   AF-A0A7G2LWR8-F1
#
_cell.length_a   1.000
_cell.length_b   1.000
_cell.length_c   1.000
_cell.angle_alpha   90.00
_cell.angle_beta   90.00
_cell.angle_gamma   90.00
#
_symmetry.space_group_name_H-M   'P 1'
#
loop_
_entity.id
_entity.type
_entity.pdbx_description
1 polymer ?
#
loop_
_entity_poly.entity_id
_entity_poly.type
_entity_poly.pdbx_seq_one_letter_code
_entity_poly.pdbx_strand_id
1 'polypeptide(L)'
;AGRFGAPVRRYAISLGCEVRHAPALVYADGMDINRAEAFEPIGISCRICERRDCHQRSVPPLERQLVVDPHLRDVLPYRVE
;
A
#
# COMPACT_ATOMS: atom_id res chain seq x y z
N ALA A 1 -4.41 10.43 31.49
CA ALA A 1 -4.69 9.28 32.37
C ALA A 1 -5.94 8.55 31.88
N GLY A 2 -5.95 7.21 31.89
CA GLY A 2 -7.13 6.42 31.57
C GLY A 2 -8.13 6.39 32.74
N ARG A 3 -9.43 6.40 32.44
CA ARG A 3 -10.53 6.16 33.41
C ARG A 3 -11.56 5.23 32.80
N PHE A 4 -12.37 4.57 33.63
CA PHE A 4 -13.52 3.78 33.17
C PHE A 4 -14.46 4.65 32.32
N GLY A 5 -14.80 4.18 31.11
CA GLY A 5 -15.63 4.90 30.13
C GLY A 5 -14.92 6.01 29.32
N ALA A 6 -13.61 6.22 29.48
CA ALA A 6 -12.88 7.14 28.59
C ALA A 6 -12.62 6.52 27.20
N PRO A 7 -12.62 7.33 26.12
CA PRO A 7 -12.23 6.85 24.79
C PRO A 7 -10.83 6.23 24.79
N VAL A 8 -10.74 4.99 24.30
CA VAL A 8 -9.47 4.27 24.15
C VAL A 8 -8.70 4.84 22.97
N ARG A 9 -7.49 5.34 23.21
CA ARG A 9 -6.55 5.71 22.14
C ARG A 9 -5.79 4.47 21.70
N ARG A 10 -5.84 4.15 20.41
CA ARG A 10 -5.07 3.05 19.81
C ARG A 10 -4.03 3.65 18.87
N TYR A 11 -2.81 3.17 18.97
CA TYR A 11 -1.69 3.60 18.16
C TYR A 11 -1.07 2.39 17.47
N ALA A 12 -0.50 2.62 16.29
CA ALA A 12 0.39 1.69 15.61
C ALA A 12 1.70 2.43 15.32
N ILE A 13 2.83 1.80 15.62
CA ILE A 13 4.17 2.35 15.37
C ILE A 13 4.84 1.43 14.35
N SER A 14 5.44 2.02 13.33
CA SER A 14 6.22 1.30 12.33
C SER A 14 7.62 1.89 12.25
N LEU A 15 8.60 1.03 11.96
CA LEU A 15 9.99 1.39 11.70
C LEU A 15 10.35 0.82 10.33
N GLY A 16 11.06 1.59 9.52
CA GLY A 16 11.46 1.19 8.17
C GLY A 16 12.88 1.64 7.86
N CYS A 17 13.56 0.87 7.02
CA CYS A 17 14.89 1.16 6.50
C CYS A 17 14.98 0.74 5.03
N GLU A 18 16.04 1.15 4.33
CA GLU A 18 16.35 0.60 3.02
C GLU A 18 16.63 -0.91 3.11
N VAL A 19 16.24 -1.67 2.09
CA VAL A 19 16.38 -3.15 2.07
C VAL A 19 17.82 -3.62 2.26
N ARG A 20 18.81 -2.82 1.83
CA ARG A 20 20.23 -3.11 2.04
C ARG A 20 20.64 -3.26 3.52
N HIS A 21 19.83 -2.73 4.44
CA HIS A 21 20.06 -2.83 5.88
C HIS A 21 19.27 -3.96 6.54
N ALA A 22 18.41 -4.66 5.80
CA ALA A 22 17.61 -5.77 6.31
C ALA A 22 18.45 -6.88 6.99
N PRO A 23 19.65 -7.27 6.51
CA PRO A 23 20.45 -8.30 7.19
C PRO A 23 20.89 -7.95 8.63
N ALA A 24 20.78 -6.68 9.04
CA ALA A 24 21.05 -6.25 10.41
C ALA A 24 19.82 -6.32 11.34
N LEU A 25 18.65 -6.73 10.82
CA LEU A 25 17.39 -6.79 11.54
C LEU A 25 16.96 -8.25 11.70
N VAL A 26 16.79 -8.71 12.95
CA VAL A 26 16.26 -10.05 13.26
C VAL A 26 14.90 -10.33 12.62
N TYR A 27 14.11 -9.29 12.35
CA TYR A 27 12.82 -9.41 11.69
C TYR A 27 12.91 -9.74 10.20
N ALA A 28 14.10 -9.64 9.60
CA ALA A 28 14.34 -10.03 8.21
C ALA A 28 14.86 -11.47 8.08
N ASP A 29 15.06 -12.19 9.19
CA ASP A 29 15.59 -13.55 9.19
C ASP A 29 14.66 -14.49 8.39
N GLY A 30 15.26 -15.21 7.43
CA GLY A 30 14.53 -16.14 6.55
C GLY A 30 13.73 -15.48 5.43
N MET A 31 13.75 -14.15 5.29
CA MET A 31 13.13 -13.46 4.15
C MET A 31 14.04 -13.50 2.92
N ASP A 32 13.47 -13.84 1.77
CA ASP A 32 14.16 -13.77 0.48
C ASP A 32 14.17 -12.32 -0.04
N ILE A 33 15.08 -11.50 0.51
CA ILE A 33 15.19 -10.07 0.19
C ILE A 33 15.85 -9.78 -1.16
N ASN A 34 16.42 -10.80 -1.82
CA ASN A 34 17.07 -10.64 -3.12
C ASN A 34 16.11 -10.91 -4.29
N ARG A 35 14.93 -11.45 -4.00
CA ARG A 35 13.91 -11.76 -4.98
C ARG A 35 12.92 -10.60 -5.12
N ALA A 36 13.11 -9.77 -6.15
CA ALA A 36 12.34 -8.55 -6.35
C ALA A 36 10.81 -8.80 -6.42
N GLU A 37 10.39 -9.92 -6.99
CA GLU A 37 8.99 -10.34 -7.08
C GLU A 37 8.37 -10.77 -5.74
N ALA A 38 9.16 -10.98 -4.69
CA ALA A 38 8.66 -11.24 -3.35
C ALA A 38 8.11 -9.98 -2.65
N PHE A 39 8.49 -8.79 -3.12
CA PHE A 39 8.06 -7.54 -2.53
C PHE A 39 6.66 -7.17 -3.03
N GLU A 40 5.74 -6.91 -2.10
CA GLU A 40 4.45 -6.35 -2.47
C GLU A 40 4.66 -4.93 -3.00
N PRO A 41 4.25 -4.63 -4.24
CA PRO A 41 4.25 -3.26 -4.71
C PRO A 41 3.28 -2.46 -3.85
N ILE A 42 3.76 -1.41 -3.19
CA ILE A 42 2.94 -0.47 -2.42
C ILE A 42 3.12 0.96 -2.96
N GLY A 43 2.11 1.80 -2.77
CA GLY A 43 2.16 3.22 -3.12
C GLY A 43 1.95 4.08 -1.89
N ILE A 44 2.36 5.35 -1.96
CA ILE A 44 2.23 6.30 -0.85
C ILE A 44 0.76 6.63 -0.50
N SER A 45 -0.09 6.75 -1.52
CA SER A 45 -1.53 7.04 -1.40
C SER A 45 -2.21 6.78 -2.74
N CYS A 46 -3.45 6.28 -2.73
CA CYS A 46 -4.21 6.02 -3.96
C CYS A 46 -4.32 7.26 -4.87
N ARG A 47 -4.42 8.48 -4.30
CA ARG A 47 -4.59 9.72 -5.09
C ARG A 47 -3.39 10.10 -5.96
N ILE A 48 -2.20 9.62 -5.61
CA ILE A 48 -0.94 9.95 -6.33
C ILE A 48 -0.14 8.69 -6.69
N CYS A 49 -0.73 7.50 -6.53
CA CYS A 49 -0.05 6.24 -6.84
C CYS A 49 -0.07 5.97 -8.34
N GLU A 50 1.12 5.79 -8.91
CA GLU A 50 1.39 5.56 -10.34
C GLU A 50 1.06 4.15 -10.86
N ARG A 51 0.78 3.20 -9.96
CA ARG A 51 0.48 1.81 -10.34
C ARG A 51 -0.81 1.72 -11.15
N ARG A 52 -0.77 1.14 -12.34
CA ARG A 52 -1.95 0.97 -13.19
C ARG A 52 -2.86 -0.15 -12.67
N ASP A 53 -2.27 -1.28 -12.30
CA ASP A 53 -3.00 -2.51 -11.98
C ASP A 53 -3.06 -2.78 -10.45
N CYS A 54 -3.64 -1.86 -9.70
CA CYS A 54 -3.80 -1.99 -8.24
C CYS A 54 -5.24 -2.35 -7.86
N HIS A 55 -5.52 -3.63 -7.63
CA HIS A 55 -6.85 -4.13 -7.27
C HIS A 55 -7.37 -3.62 -5.92
N GLN A 56 -6.49 -3.12 -5.03
CA GLN A 56 -6.87 -2.54 -3.73
C GLN A 56 -7.07 -1.01 -3.79
N ARG A 57 -7.06 -0.41 -4.98
CA ARG A 57 -7.18 1.04 -5.14
C ARG A 57 -8.54 1.54 -4.63
N SER A 58 -8.50 2.36 -3.58
CA SER A 58 -9.71 2.88 -2.95
C SER A 58 -10.28 4.14 -3.61
N VAL A 59 -9.44 4.97 -4.23
CA VAL A 59 -9.85 6.20 -4.93
C VAL A 59 -9.05 6.42 -6.22
N PRO A 60 -9.61 7.12 -7.22
CA PRO A 60 -8.89 7.41 -8.45
C PRO A 60 -7.68 8.32 -8.22
N PRO A 61 -6.58 8.15 -8.98
CA PRO A 61 -5.46 9.07 -9.00
C PRO A 61 -5.84 10.43 -9.61
N LEU A 62 -5.22 11.51 -9.13
CA LEU A 62 -5.50 12.89 -9.59
C LEU A 62 -4.75 13.25 -10.88
N GLU A 63 -3.53 12.72 -11.05
CA GLU A 63 -2.61 13.14 -12.12
C GLU A 63 -2.53 12.11 -13.26
N ARG A 64 -3.56 11.26 -13.42
CA ARG A 64 -3.62 10.24 -14.47
C ARG A 64 -4.93 10.30 -15.24
N GLN A 65 -4.88 9.86 -16.50
CA GLN A 65 -6.07 9.68 -17.29
C GLN A 65 -6.81 8.43 -16.85
N LEU A 66 -8.13 8.55 -16.74
CA LEU A 66 -9.03 7.46 -16.36
C LEU A 66 -9.86 7.07 -17.57
N VAL A 67 -9.88 5.78 -17.88
CA VAL A 67 -10.74 5.22 -18.91
C VAL A 67 -11.90 4.51 -18.23
N VAL A 68 -13.11 5.00 -18.45
CA VAL A 68 -14.35 4.38 -17.98
C VAL A 68 -15.02 3.72 -19.18
N ASP A 69 -15.19 2.41 -19.14
CA ASP A 69 -15.90 1.64 -20.14
C ASP A 69 -17.27 1.21 -19.58
N PRO A 70 -18.40 1.79 -20.06
CA PRO A 70 -19.73 1.47 -19.55
C PRO A 70 -20.16 0.00 -19.77
N HIS A 71 -19.49 -0.73 -20.65
CA HIS A 71 -19.79 -2.13 -20.98
C HIS A 71 -18.93 -3.14 -20.20
N LEU A 72 -17.98 -2.65 -19.40
CA LEU A 72 -17.06 -3.49 -18.63
C LEU A 72 -17.34 -3.33 -17.13
N ARG A 73 -17.35 -4.46 -16.42
CA ARG A 73 -17.39 -4.51 -14.96
C ARG A 73 -16.15 -5.23 -14.46
N ASP A 74 -15.31 -4.51 -13.74
CA ASP A 74 -14.06 -5.01 -13.16
C ASP A 74 -14.01 -4.69 -11.65
N VAL A 75 -12.93 -5.11 -10.98
CA VAL A 75 -12.66 -4.79 -9.57
C VAL A 75 -12.68 -3.27 -9.34
N LEU A 76 -12.18 -2.50 -10.30
CA LEU A 76 -12.26 -1.04 -10.34
C LEU A 76 -13.21 -0.59 -11.46
N PRO A 77 -13.98 0.49 -11.27
CA PRO A 77 -14.90 1.00 -12.29
C PRO A 77 -14.20 1.82 -13.40
N TYR A 78 -12.87 1.84 -13.42
CA TYR A 78 -12.04 2.57 -14.39
C TYR A 78 -10.67 1.89 -14.53
N ARG A 79 -10.01 2.11 -15.66
CA ARG A 79 -8.59 1.81 -15.86
C ARG A 79 -7.75 3.08 -15.77
N VAL A 80 -6.52 2.95 -15.29
CA VAL A 80 -5.56 4.06 -15.19
C VAL A 80 -4.56 3.96 -16.34
N GLU A 81 -4.46 5.01 -17.17
CA GLU A 81 -3.44 5.14 -18.21
C GLU A 81 -2.17 5.84 -17.69
#